data_AF-A0A350IPF3-F1
#
_entry.id   AF-A0A350IPF3-F1
#
_cell.length_a   1.000
_cell.length_b   1.000
_cell.length_c   1.000
_cell.angle_alpha   90.00
_cell.angle_beta   90.00
_cell.angle_gamma   90.00
#
_symmetry.space_group_name_H-M   'P 1'
#
loop_
_entity.id
_entity.type
_entity.pdbx_description
1 polymer ?
#
loop_
_entity_poly.entity_id
_entity_poly.type
_entity_poly.pdbx_seq_one_letter_code
_entity_poly.pdbx_strand_id
1 'polypeptide(L)'
;MPLRDLRARYGKTSGSAREAINWAIRAELPGGAETLDALELFHKIVLRVGPFEADGRTPTVAQVAHDRISAVANAMEAEIRRRYGMPPP
;
A
#
# COMPACT_ATOMS: atom_id res chain seq x y z
N MET A 1 -14.30 15.97 -2.49
CA MET A 1 -13.36 16.82 -3.26
C MET A 1 -12.38 15.87 -3.95
N PRO A 2 -12.69 15.36 -5.16
CA PRO A 2 -12.64 13.89 -5.33
C PRO A 2 -11.32 13.25 -5.78
N LEU A 3 -10.38 13.94 -6.43
CA LEU A 3 -9.11 13.33 -6.92
C LEU A 3 -8.12 14.41 -7.35
N ARG A 4 -8.67 15.49 -7.90
CA ARG A 4 -7.95 16.66 -8.39
C ARG A 4 -7.18 17.37 -7.28
N ASP A 5 -7.74 17.44 -6.07
CA ASP A 5 -7.10 18.04 -4.90
C ASP A 5 -6.01 17.16 -4.29
N LEU A 6 -6.21 15.84 -4.26
CA LEU A 6 -5.19 14.88 -3.85
C LEU A 6 -3.99 14.92 -4.81
N ARG A 7 -4.24 14.93 -6.13
CA ARG A 7 -3.19 15.11 -7.14
C ARG A 7 -2.55 16.49 -7.09
N ALA A 8 -3.28 17.55 -6.76
CA ALA A 8 -2.70 18.89 -6.60
C ALA A 8 -1.78 18.98 -5.38
N ARG A 9 -2.10 18.27 -4.29
CA ARG A 9 -1.31 18.28 -3.04
C ARG A 9 -0.15 17.29 -3.05
N TYR A 10 -0.37 16.10 -3.61
CA TYR A 10 0.54 14.95 -3.50
C TYR A 10 0.93 14.33 -4.85
N GLY A 11 0.32 14.74 -5.95
CA GLY A 11 0.66 14.26 -7.28
C GLY A 11 1.76 15.11 -7.93
N LYS A 12 2.73 14.45 -8.59
CA LYS A 12 3.45 15.08 -9.70
C LYS A 12 2.52 15.07 -10.92
N THR A 13 2.64 16.06 -11.81
CA THR A 13 1.77 16.28 -12.99
C THR A 13 1.62 15.06 -13.92
N SER A 14 2.45 14.02 -13.76
CA SER A 14 2.49 12.78 -14.53
C SER A 14 2.34 11.48 -13.70
N GLY A 15 2.04 11.56 -12.40
CA GLY A 15 1.96 10.39 -11.52
C GLY A 15 0.62 9.62 -11.60
N SER A 16 0.67 8.32 -11.33
CA SER A 16 -0.53 7.48 -11.24
C SER A 16 -1.39 7.87 -10.02
N ALA A 17 -2.70 7.58 -10.06
CA ALA A 17 -3.57 7.83 -8.90
C ALA A 17 -3.06 7.09 -7.64
N ARG A 18 -2.44 5.92 -7.83
CA ARG A 18 -1.86 5.09 -6.76
C ARG A 18 -0.65 5.74 -6.09
N GLU A 19 0.22 6.40 -6.86
CA GLU A 19 1.36 7.13 -6.30
C GLU A 19 0.91 8.31 -5.44
N ALA A 20 -0.11 9.06 -5.90
CA ALA A 20 -0.66 10.16 -5.12
C ALA A 20 -1.31 9.68 -3.81
N ILE A 21 -1.98 8.52 -3.83
CA ILE A 21 -2.53 7.89 -2.62
C ILE A 21 -1.41 7.47 -1.67
N ASN A 22 -0.37 6.80 -2.15
CA ASN A 22 0.76 6.40 -1.32
C ASN A 22 1.43 7.62 -0.67
N TRP A 23 1.56 8.74 -1.40
CA TRP A 23 2.17 9.96 -0.84
C TRP A 23 1.28 10.61 0.21
N ALA A 24 -0.04 10.61 0.00
CA ALA A 24 -0.99 11.03 1.02
C ALA A 24 -0.93 10.13 2.26
N ILE A 25 -0.82 8.81 2.11
CA ILE A 25 -0.64 7.88 3.25
C ILE A 25 0.62 8.25 4.05
N ARG A 26 1.75 8.47 3.38
CA ARG A 26 3.02 8.86 4.03
C ARG A 26 2.93 10.19 4.77
N ALA A 27 2.16 11.14 4.24
CA ALA A 27 2.10 12.51 4.77
C ALA A 27 1.02 12.71 5.84
N GLU A 28 -0.10 11.99 5.77
CA GLU A 28 -1.29 12.28 6.58
C GLU A 28 -1.64 11.22 7.63
N LEU A 29 -1.08 10.01 7.52
CA LEU A 29 -1.40 8.90 8.42
C LEU A 29 -0.20 8.55 9.30
N PRO A 30 -0.39 8.49 10.63
CA PRO A 30 0.63 7.97 11.54
C PRO A 30 1.05 6.55 11.15
N GLY A 31 2.35 6.28 11.05
CA GLY A 31 2.85 4.97 10.64
C GLY A 31 2.74 4.67 9.14
N GLY A 32 2.29 5.62 8.32
CA GLY A 32 2.05 5.42 6.90
C GLY A 32 3.33 5.18 6.10
N ALA A 33 4.43 5.85 6.45
CA ALA A 33 5.73 5.63 5.82
C ALA A 33 6.27 4.23 6.16
N GLU A 34 6.28 3.89 7.45
CA GLU A 34 6.76 2.62 7.97
C GLU A 34 5.96 1.44 7.40
N THR A 35 4.65 1.59 7.26
CA THR A 35 3.78 0.53 6.70
C THR A 35 4.08 0.29 5.22
N LEU A 36 4.23 1.35 4.42
CA LEU A 36 4.54 1.20 2.99
C LEU A 36 5.95 0.66 2.76
N ASP A 37 6.92 1.09 3.56
CA ASP A 37 8.30 0.59 3.50
C ASP A 37 8.36 -0.88 3.93
N ALA A 38 7.63 -1.27 4.98
CA ALA A 38 7.48 -2.66 5.39
C ALA A 38 6.82 -3.49 4.28
N LEU A 39 5.76 -2.99 3.64
CA LEU A 39 5.09 -3.68 2.54
C LEU A 39 6.06 -3.97 1.38
N GLU A 40 6.86 -2.97 1.00
CA GLU A 40 7.88 -3.14 -0.05
C GLU A 40 8.93 -4.19 0.34
N LEU A 41 9.40 -4.16 1.59
CA LEU A 41 10.36 -5.13 2.11
C LEU A 41 9.79 -6.55 2.07
N PHE A 42 8.58 -6.75 2.59
CA PHE A 42 7.93 -8.07 2.59
C PHE A 42 7.62 -8.56 1.18
N HIS A 43 7.27 -7.67 0.25
CA HIS A 43 7.10 -8.02 -1.16
C HIS A 43 8.41 -8.58 -1.76
N LYS A 44 9.55 -7.92 -1.49
CA LYS A 44 10.88 -8.42 -1.91
C LYS A 44 11.22 -9.77 -1.26
N ILE A 45 10.87 -9.95 0.02
CA ILE A 45 11.08 -11.23 0.73
C ILE A 45 10.24 -12.32 0.06
N VAL A 46 8.95 -12.09 -0.21
CA VAL A 46 8.09 -13.08 -0.89
C VAL A 46 8.63 -13.45 -2.26
N LEU A 47 9.06 -12.48 -3.06
CA LEU A 47 9.64 -12.77 -4.39
C LEU A 47 10.92 -13.59 -4.31
N ARG A 48 11.74 -13.37 -3.26
CA ARG A 48 13.03 -14.03 -3.11
C ARG A 48 12.92 -15.40 -2.43
N VAL A 49 12.08 -15.53 -1.41
CA VAL A 49 11.97 -16.70 -0.53
C VAL A 49 10.80 -17.59 -0.90
N GLY A 50 9.73 -17.03 -1.46
CA GLY A 50 8.52 -17.76 -1.87
C GLY A 50 8.79 -19.01 -2.72
N PRO A 51 9.66 -18.97 -3.74
CA PRO A 51 10.00 -20.17 -4.53
C PRO A 51 10.70 -21.28 -3.73
N PHE A 52 11.36 -20.94 -2.61
CA PHE A 52 12.07 -21.90 -1.75
C PHE A 52 11.17 -22.49 -0.66
N GLU A 53 10.13 -21.77 -0.26
CA GLU A 53 9.13 -22.22 0.72
C GLU A 53 7.87 -22.82 0.07
N ALA A 54 7.68 -22.64 -1.24
CA ALA A 54 6.51 -23.10 -1.96
C ALA A 54 6.47 -24.64 -2.04
N ASP A 55 5.66 -25.24 -1.18
CA ASP A 55 5.23 -26.64 -1.28
C ASP A 55 4.03 -26.84 -2.25
N GLY A 56 3.56 -25.75 -2.85
CA GLY A 56 2.43 -25.69 -3.79
C GLY A 56 1.05 -25.85 -3.14
N ARG A 57 0.95 -25.95 -1.80
CA ARG A 57 -0.30 -26.23 -1.07
C ARG A 57 -0.58 -25.25 0.06
N THR A 58 0.46 -24.66 0.65
CA THR A 58 0.36 -23.81 1.83
C THR A 58 0.96 -22.43 1.56
N PRO A 59 0.27 -21.32 1.90
CA PRO A 59 0.89 -20.01 1.86
C PRO A 59 2.11 -19.97 2.75
N THR A 60 3.22 -19.46 2.23
CA THR A 60 4.46 -19.39 3.00
C THR A 60 4.36 -18.35 4.11
N VAL A 61 5.19 -18.46 5.15
CA VAL A 61 5.18 -17.48 6.26
C VAL A 61 5.43 -16.06 5.74
N ALA A 62 6.29 -15.92 4.73
CA ALA A 62 6.51 -14.66 4.04
C ALA A 62 5.25 -14.13 3.34
N GLN A 63 4.48 -15.00 2.69
CA GLN A 63 3.22 -14.63 2.03
C GLN A 63 2.17 -14.18 3.06
N VAL A 64 2.01 -14.92 4.16
CA VAL A 64 1.09 -14.53 5.25
C VAL A 64 1.47 -13.18 5.86
N ALA A 65 2.76 -12.92 6.05
CA ALA A 65 3.24 -11.64 6.57
C ALA A 65 2.98 -10.49 5.57
N HIS A 66 3.25 -10.71 4.28
CA HIS A 66 2.95 -9.75 3.22
C HIS A 66 1.46 -9.43 3.14
N ASP A 67 0.58 -10.42 3.23
CA ASP A 67 -0.87 -10.24 3.12
C ASP A 67 -1.43 -9.45 4.31
N ARG A 68 -0.91 -9.70 5.53
CA ARG A 68 -1.29 -8.92 6.71
C ARG A 68 -0.90 -7.45 6.58
N ILE A 69 0.31 -7.16 6.10
CA ILE A 69 0.77 -5.78 5.90
C ILE A 69 0.02 -5.12 4.74
N SER A 70 -0.29 -5.87 3.68
CA SER A 70 -1.12 -5.41 2.57
C SER A 70 -2.51 -5.00 3.05
N ALA A 71 -3.12 -5.77 3.96
CA ALA A 71 -4.41 -5.41 4.55
C ALA A 71 -4.35 -4.10 5.36
N VAL A 72 -3.26 -3.85 6.09
CA VAL A 72 -3.05 -2.58 6.80
C VAL A 72 -2.89 -1.42 5.81
N ALA A 73 -2.08 -1.60 4.77
CA ALA A 73 -1.92 -0.60 3.71
C ALA A 73 -3.24 -0.29 2.99
N ASN A 74 -4.06 -1.31 2.72
CA ASN A 74 -5.39 -1.13 2.13
C ASN A 74 -6.35 -0.36 3.04
N ALA A 75 -6.29 -0.59 4.37
CA ALA A 75 -7.07 0.19 5.33
C ALA A 75 -6.63 1.67 5.37
N MET A 76 -5.32 1.91 5.28
CA MET A 76 -4.77 3.27 5.16
C MET A 76 -5.21 3.94 3.85
N GLU A 77 -5.18 3.23 2.73
CA GLU A 77 -5.71 3.72 1.45
C GLU A 77 -7.20 4.04 1.53
N ALA A 78 -8.01 3.17 2.16
CA ALA A 78 -9.44 3.41 2.36
C ALA A 78 -9.70 4.68 3.19
N GLU A 79 -8.89 4.94 4.22
CA GLU A 79 -8.99 6.16 5.01
C GLU A 79 -8.67 7.42 4.19
N ILE A 80 -7.61 7.40 3.37
CA ILE A 80 -7.32 8.51 2.45
C ILE A 80 -8.46 8.67 1.43
N ARG A 81 -8.96 7.58 0.85
CA ARG A 81 -10.12 7.63 -0.06
C ARG A 81 -11.34 8.27 0.59
N ARG A 82 -11.64 7.91 1.84
CA ARG A 82 -12.73 8.50 2.63
C ARG A 82 -12.53 10.01 2.84
N ARG A 83 -11.33 10.45 3.24
CA ARG A 83 -11.01 11.87 3.46
C ARG A 83 -11.18 12.74 2.22
N TYR A 84 -10.85 12.19 1.06
CA TYR A 84 -10.93 12.90 -0.22
C TYR A 84 -12.25 12.64 -0.97
N GLY A 85 -13.11 11.74 -0.51
CA GLY A 85 -14.37 11.38 -1.18
C GLY A 85 -14.16 10.63 -2.49
N MET A 86 -13.16 9.74 -2.51
CA MET A 86 -12.90 8.79 -3.58
C MET A 86 -13.72 7.51 -3.41
N PRO A 87 -14.03 6.78 -4.50
CA PRO A 87 -14.62 5.44 -4.39
C PRO A 87 -13.67 4.48 -3.64
N PRO A 88 -14.18 3.42 -2.99
CA PRO A 88 -13.37 2.42 -2.31
C PRO A 88 -12.38 1.72 -3.26
N PRO A 89 -11.28 1.15 -2.73
CA PRO A 89 -10.28 0.44 -3.51
C PRO A 89 -10.82 -0.82 -4.20
#